data_AF-A0A7J2L553-F1
#
_entry.id   AF-A0A7J2L553-F1
#
_cell.length_a   1.000
_cell.length_b   1.000
_cell.length_c   1.000
_cell.angle_alpha   90.00
_cell.angle_beta   90.00
_cell.angle_gamma   90.00
#
_symmetry.space_group_name_H-M   'P 1'
#
loop_
_entity.id
_entity.type
_entity.pdbx_description
1 polymer ?
#
loop_
_entity_poly.entity_id
_entity_poly.type
_entity_poly.pdbx_seq_one_letter_code
_entity_poly.pdbx_strand_id
1 'polypeptide(L)'
;MIDKSKVEELVKLLDARRISDLSEYEFVLWLSWLDQRTGFREYRIVDVEEDFKVLCVHGLKVVINGQEFLNSVAAIEIADKYFVSMDSTMADDWKTFIDRIVEEERPRIIPGYSFRRKFGLPESSAQYEVYVLSVDKKEEKQ
;
A
#
# COMPACT_ATOMS: atom_id res chain seq x y z
N MET A 1 4.20 -12.99 5.12
CA MET A 1 2.94 -12.23 5.29
C MET A 1 2.42 -12.49 6.68
N ILE A 2 1.79 -11.52 7.35
CA ILE A 2 1.18 -11.79 8.66
C ILE A 2 0.03 -12.80 8.54
N ASP A 3 -0.14 -13.62 9.58
CA ASP A 3 -1.30 -14.50 9.69
C ASP A 3 -2.60 -13.75 10.01
N LYS A 4 -3.75 -14.33 9.64
CA LYS A 4 -5.09 -13.81 9.99
C LYS A 4 -5.27 -13.59 11.50
N SER A 5 -4.60 -14.39 12.33
CA SER A 5 -4.64 -14.26 13.80
C SER A 5 -4.01 -12.95 14.31
N LYS A 6 -3.17 -12.30 13.50
CA LYS A 6 -2.47 -11.05 13.83
C LYS A 6 -3.16 -9.79 13.31
N VAL A 7 -4.21 -9.93 12.50
CA VAL A 7 -4.96 -8.79 11.93
C VAL A 7 -5.52 -7.89 13.04
N GLU A 8 -6.22 -8.48 14.02
CA GLU A 8 -6.81 -7.74 15.14
C GLU A 8 -5.77 -6.97 15.97
N GLU A 9 -4.56 -7.50 16.11
CA GLU A 9 -3.45 -6.83 16.78
C GLU A 9 -2.99 -5.62 15.96
N LEU A 10 -2.71 -5.81 14.67
CA LEU A 10 -2.26 -4.75 13.78
C LEU A 10 -3.30 -3.63 13.62
N VAL A 11 -4.58 -3.97 13.50
CA VAL A 11 -5.68 -3.00 13.40
C VAL A 11 -5.70 -2.09 14.63
N LYS A 12 -5.57 -2.66 15.83
CA LYS A 12 -5.50 -1.86 17.07
C LYS A 12 -4.30 -0.92 17.08
N LEU A 13 -3.15 -1.36 16.57
CA LEU A 13 -1.95 -0.52 16.48
C LEU A 13 -2.12 0.62 15.48
N LEU A 14 -2.75 0.36 14.33
CA LEU A 14 -3.02 1.36 13.29
C LEU A 14 -4.05 2.40 13.75
N ASP A 15 -5.17 1.94 14.31
CA ASP A 15 -6.25 2.80 14.83
C ASP A 15 -5.76 3.69 15.99
N ALA A 16 -5.05 3.10 16.95
CA ALA A 16 -4.45 3.84 18.06
C ALA A 16 -3.19 4.63 17.66
N ARG A 17 -2.74 4.55 16.40
CA ARG A 17 -1.52 5.16 15.86
C ARG A 17 -0.29 4.92 16.76
N ARG A 18 -0.10 3.69 17.24
CA ARG A 18 1.03 3.31 18.10
C ARG A 18 2.32 3.18 17.29
N ILE A 19 2.94 4.33 17.02
CA ILE A 19 4.07 4.48 16.11
C ILE A 19 5.26 3.55 16.44
N SER A 20 5.61 3.40 17.72
CA SER A 20 6.72 2.53 18.14
C SER A 20 6.52 1.09 17.69
N ASP A 21 5.34 0.55 17.98
CA ASP A 21 5.01 -0.87 17.77
C ASP A 21 4.82 -1.14 16.26
N LEU A 22 4.31 -0.15 15.52
CA LEU A 22 4.17 -0.22 14.07
C LEU A 22 5.51 -0.25 13.32
N SER A 23 6.62 0.17 13.94
CA SER A 23 7.95 0.10 13.30
C SER A 23 8.47 -1.33 13.10
N GLU A 24 7.88 -2.29 13.82
CA GLU A 24 8.11 -3.73 13.67
C GLU A 24 7.40 -4.33 12.46
N TYR A 25 6.42 -3.63 11.88
CA TYR A 25 5.69 -4.09 10.71
C TYR A 25 6.27 -3.45 9.44
N GLU A 26 6.35 -4.23 8.37
CA GLU A 26 6.79 -3.82 7.04
C GLU A 26 5.63 -3.95 6.06
N PHE A 27 5.32 -2.86 5.37
CA PHE A 27 4.39 -2.82 4.27
C PHE A 27 5.17 -2.88 2.97
N VAL A 28 4.82 -3.88 2.15
CA VAL A 28 5.41 -4.07 0.84
C VAL A 28 4.48 -3.44 -0.19
N LEU A 29 5.00 -2.44 -0.89
CA LEU A 29 4.27 -1.65 -1.86
C LEU A 29 4.76 -1.92 -3.28
N TRP A 30 3.83 -1.91 -4.24
CA TRP A 30 4.14 -1.85 -5.66
C TRP A 30 3.68 -0.52 -6.24
N LEU A 31 4.62 0.29 -6.69
CA LEU A 31 4.38 1.59 -7.32
C LEU A 31 4.37 1.39 -8.83
N SER A 32 3.29 1.81 -9.49
CA SER A 32 3.11 1.70 -10.94
C SER A 32 2.90 3.08 -11.54
N TRP A 33 3.70 3.42 -12.55
CA TRP A 33 3.53 4.64 -13.35
C TRP A 33 2.68 4.33 -14.58
N LEU A 34 1.62 5.13 -14.76
CA LEU A 34 0.64 5.02 -15.84
C LEU A 34 0.72 6.21 -16.79
N ASP A 35 1.93 6.70 -17.09
CA ASP A 35 2.11 7.97 -17.82
C ASP A 35 1.21 8.02 -19.07
N GLN A 36 0.41 9.09 -19.16
CA GLN A 36 -0.52 9.34 -20.26
C GLN A 36 0.11 10.19 -21.37
N ARG A 37 1.31 10.77 -21.13
CA ARG A 37 2.01 11.62 -22.09
C ARG A 37 2.78 10.80 -23.12
N THR A 38 3.27 9.63 -22.73
CA THR A 38 3.74 8.61 -23.65
C THR A 38 2.50 7.84 -24.11
N GLY A 39 2.14 7.91 -25.39
CA GLY A 39 0.95 7.20 -25.88
C GLY A 39 0.98 5.71 -25.51
N PHE A 40 -0.18 5.03 -25.58
CA PHE A 40 -0.38 3.61 -25.18
C PHE A 40 0.66 2.57 -25.67
N ARG A 41 1.59 2.95 -26.56
CA ARG A 41 2.67 2.14 -27.12
C ARG A 41 3.76 1.72 -26.12
N GLU A 42 3.84 2.32 -24.94
CA GLU A 42 4.93 2.03 -23.97
C GLU A 42 4.51 1.18 -22.77
N TYR A 43 3.22 0.86 -22.62
CA TYR A 43 2.77 0.00 -21.53
C TYR A 43 3.33 -1.42 -21.68
N ARG A 44 3.74 -2.00 -20.56
CA ARG A 44 4.18 -3.39 -20.46
C ARG A 44 3.35 -4.07 -19.39
N ILE A 45 3.04 -5.33 -19.64
CA ILE A 45 2.54 -6.22 -18.58
C ILE A 45 3.77 -6.62 -17.77
N VAL A 46 3.81 -6.20 -16.51
CA VAL A 46 4.87 -6.55 -15.57
C VAL A 46 4.33 -7.63 -14.64
N ASP A 47 5.02 -8.77 -14.61
CA ASP A 47 4.78 -9.83 -13.63
C ASP A 47 5.36 -9.37 -12.27
N VAL A 48 4.47 -9.06 -11.33
CA VAL A 48 4.84 -8.56 -9.99
C VAL A 48 4.98 -9.73 -9.01
N GLU A 49 4.04 -10.67 -9.07
CA GLU A 49 4.01 -11.96 -8.37
C GLU A 49 3.44 -13.03 -9.33
N GLU A 50 3.51 -14.32 -8.98
CA GLU A 50 3.04 -15.40 -9.87
C GLU A 50 1.58 -15.19 -10.35
N ASP A 51 0.71 -14.72 -9.45
CA ASP A 51 -0.70 -14.42 -9.72
C ASP A 51 -1.02 -12.91 -9.71
N PHE A 52 -0.02 -12.04 -9.91
CA PHE A 52 -0.22 -10.60 -10.00
C PHE A 52 0.52 -9.98 -11.17
N LYS A 53 -0.25 -9.44 -12.11
CA LYS A 53 0.29 -8.71 -13.27
C LYS A 53 -0.31 -7.33 -13.33
N VAL A 54 0.54 -6.33 -13.57
CA VAL A 54 0.11 -4.93 -13.67
C VAL A 54 0.54 -4.37 -15.01
N LEU A 55 -0.36 -3.58 -15.62
CA LEU A 55 -0.05 -2.84 -16.84
C LEU A 55 0.52 -1.47 -16.45
N CYS A 56 1.81 -1.25 -16.65
CA CYS A 56 2.45 0.02 -16.34
C CYS A 56 3.61 0.33 -17.30
N VAL A 57 4.07 1.59 -17.29
CA VAL A 57 5.29 2.00 -18.01
C VAL A 57 6.53 1.62 -17.19
N HIS A 58 6.48 1.93 -15.89
CA HIS A 58 7.49 1.58 -14.91
C HIS A 58 6.84 1.05 -13.65
N GLY A 59 7.52 0.11 -12.99
CA GLY A 59 7.10 -0.49 -11.73
C GLY A 59 8.27 -0.55 -10.75
N LEU A 60 8.00 -0.29 -9.47
CA LEU A 60 8.99 -0.38 -8.40
C LEU A 60 8.38 -1.03 -7.15
N LYS A 61 9.07 -2.02 -6.61
CA LYS A 61 8.77 -2.58 -5.29
C LYS A 61 9.47 -1.74 -4.22
N VAL A 62 8.70 -1.27 -3.23
CA VAL A 62 9.19 -0.48 -2.10
C VAL A 62 8.75 -1.14 -0.82
N VAL A 63 9.66 -1.27 0.15
CA VAL A 63 9.33 -1.75 1.49
C VAL A 63 9.47 -0.57 2.45
N ILE A 64 8.41 -0.29 3.21
CA ILE A 64 8.41 0.76 4.24
C ILE A 64 7.89 0.17 5.55
N ASN A 65 8.35 0.70 6.69
CA ASN A 65 7.79 0.25 7.97
C ASN A 65 6.40 0.86 8.24
N GLY A 66 5.67 0.35 9.22
CA GLY A 66 4.31 0.79 9.54
C GLY A 66 4.21 2.26 9.98
N GLN A 67 5.25 2.77 10.64
CA GLN A 67 5.36 4.20 10.96
C GLN A 67 5.45 5.05 9.68
N GLU A 68 6.33 4.69 8.75
CA GLU A 68 6.50 5.39 7.48
C GLU A 68 5.23 5.27 6.63
N PHE A 69 4.56 4.11 6.66
CA PHE A 69 3.28 3.89 6.00
C PHE A 69 2.23 4.90 6.47
N LEU A 70 1.96 5.00 7.77
CA LEU A 70 0.97 5.96 8.31
C LEU A 70 1.27 7.41 7.92
N ASN A 71 2.55 7.79 7.86
CA ASN A 71 2.95 9.16 7.52
C ASN A 71 3.00 9.42 6.01
N SER A 72 2.96 8.37 5.18
CA SER A 72 3.12 8.44 3.74
C SER A 72 1.82 8.28 2.98
N VAL A 73 0.76 7.78 3.63
CA VAL A 73 -0.54 7.52 3.02
C VAL A 73 -1.51 8.66 3.31
N ALA A 74 -2.32 9.01 2.33
CA ALA A 74 -3.40 9.98 2.45
C ALA A 74 -4.78 9.29 2.49
N ALA A 75 -4.95 8.16 1.81
CA ALA A 75 -6.15 7.35 1.86
C ALA A 75 -5.87 5.87 1.56
N ILE A 76 -6.71 4.98 2.09
CA ILE A 76 -6.68 3.53 1.87
C ILE A 76 -7.92 3.06 1.11
N GLU A 77 -7.79 2.05 0.25
CA GLU A 77 -8.90 1.46 -0.49
C GLU A 77 -9.57 0.34 0.30
N ILE A 78 -10.80 0.57 0.80
CA ILE A 78 -11.53 -0.47 1.56
C ILE A 78 -12.47 -1.31 0.68
N ALA A 79 -12.82 -0.83 -0.51
CA ALA A 79 -13.53 -1.59 -1.56
C ALA A 79 -13.13 -1.05 -2.94
N ASP A 80 -13.48 -1.73 -4.05
CA ASP A 80 -13.06 -1.30 -5.40
C ASP A 80 -13.39 0.18 -5.66
N LYS A 81 -12.34 0.98 -5.89
CA LYS A 81 -12.37 2.43 -6.14
C LYS A 81 -12.97 3.26 -5.00
N TYR A 82 -13.18 2.67 -3.83
CA TYR A 82 -13.70 3.35 -2.66
C TYR A 82 -12.57 3.55 -1.64
N PHE A 83 -12.20 4.82 -1.47
CA PHE A 83 -11.08 5.24 -0.62
C PHE A 83 -11.57 6.00 0.60
N VAL A 84 -11.01 5.67 1.77
CA VAL A 84 -11.23 6.39 3.03
C VAL A 84 -9.96 7.16 3.38
N SER A 85 -10.10 8.44 3.75
CA SER A 85 -8.95 9.26 4.12
C SER A 85 -8.39 8.82 5.47
N MET A 86 -7.08 8.97 5.64
CA MET A 86 -6.37 8.60 6.87
C MET A 86 -6.87 9.38 8.10
N ASP A 87 -7.49 10.55 7.90
CA ASP A 87 -8.04 11.39 8.96
C ASP A 87 -9.42 10.93 9.44
N SER A 88 -10.17 10.18 8.62
CA SER A 88 -11.50 9.66 8.93
C SER A 88 -11.56 8.14 9.07
N THR A 89 -10.43 7.46 8.94
CA THR A 89 -10.36 6.00 9.01
C THR A 89 -10.69 5.51 10.41
N MET A 90 -11.56 4.52 10.54
CA MET A 90 -11.92 3.85 11.79
C MET A 90 -11.34 2.43 11.85
N ALA A 91 -11.39 1.80 13.02
CA ALA A 91 -10.94 0.43 13.22
C ALA A 91 -11.52 -0.58 12.21
N ASP A 92 -12.80 -0.46 11.86
CA ASP A 92 -13.45 -1.35 10.88
C ASP A 92 -12.91 -1.16 9.45
N ASP A 93 -12.56 0.07 9.08
CA ASP A 93 -11.92 0.37 7.79
C ASP A 93 -10.52 -0.24 7.74
N TRP A 94 -9.75 -0.11 8.82
CA TRP A 94 -8.45 -0.74 8.96
C TRP A 94 -8.53 -2.25 8.86
N LYS A 95 -9.49 -2.86 9.55
CA LYS A 95 -9.71 -4.29 9.51
C LYS A 95 -10.00 -4.76 8.09
N THR A 96 -10.94 -4.11 7.42
CA THR A 96 -11.28 -4.41 6.02
C THR A 96 -10.04 -4.30 5.12
N PHE A 97 -9.27 -3.22 5.26
CA PHE A 97 -8.07 -3.01 4.47
C PHE A 97 -7.00 -4.09 4.70
N ILE A 98 -6.70 -4.43 5.96
CA ILE A 98 -5.69 -5.44 6.29
C ILE A 98 -6.16 -6.85 5.90
N ASP A 99 -7.42 -7.20 6.13
CA ASP A 99 -7.98 -8.50 5.71
C ASP A 99 -7.81 -8.69 4.20
N ARG A 100 -8.10 -7.66 3.39
CA ARG A 100 -7.91 -7.70 1.94
C ARG A 100 -6.45 -7.88 1.51
N ILE A 101 -5.50 -7.33 2.29
CA ILE A 101 -4.06 -7.58 2.04
C ILE A 101 -3.73 -9.05 2.32
N VAL A 102 -4.19 -9.59 3.45
CA VAL A 102 -3.92 -10.99 3.85
C VAL A 102 -4.63 -11.98 2.93
N GLU A 103 -5.74 -11.59 2.32
CA GLU A 103 -6.47 -12.36 1.29
C GLU A 103 -5.90 -12.15 -0.12
N GLU A 104 -4.74 -11.49 -0.24
CA GLU A 104 -4.01 -11.26 -1.49
C GLU A 104 -4.81 -10.48 -2.56
N GLU A 105 -5.84 -9.73 -2.14
CA GLU A 105 -6.60 -8.85 -3.03
C GLU A 105 -5.82 -7.61 -3.46
N ARG A 106 -4.74 -7.30 -2.74
CA ARG A 106 -3.79 -6.21 -3.04
C ARG A 106 -4.47 -4.84 -3.15
N PRO A 107 -5.14 -4.35 -2.08
CA PRO A 107 -5.81 -3.06 -2.12
C PRO A 107 -4.84 -1.90 -2.39
N ARG A 108 -5.36 -0.82 -2.96
CA ARG A 108 -4.57 0.38 -3.28
C ARG A 108 -4.51 1.38 -2.14
N ILE A 109 -3.54 2.27 -2.23
CA ILE A 109 -3.42 3.46 -1.39
C ILE A 109 -3.27 4.70 -2.25
N ILE A 110 -3.72 5.84 -1.73
CA ILE A 110 -3.36 7.15 -2.25
C ILE A 110 -2.18 7.66 -1.42
N PRO A 111 -0.97 7.75 -1.99
CA PRO A 111 0.16 8.31 -1.27
C PRO A 111 0.00 9.82 -1.09
N GLY A 112 0.42 10.30 0.07
CA GLY A 112 0.57 11.71 0.39
C GLY A 112 1.68 12.38 -0.42
N TYR A 113 1.68 13.71 -0.39
CA TYR A 113 2.57 14.54 -1.22
C TYR A 113 4.07 14.27 -1.00
N SER A 114 4.49 14.09 0.26
CA SER A 114 5.89 13.82 0.64
C SER A 114 6.40 12.52 0.00
N PHE A 115 5.61 11.45 0.09
CA PHE A 115 5.92 10.17 -0.51
C PHE A 115 5.99 10.26 -2.04
N ARG A 116 5.01 10.94 -2.66
CA ARG A 116 5.02 11.16 -4.11
C ARG A 116 6.28 11.86 -4.58
N ARG A 117 6.70 12.92 -3.88
CA ARG A 117 7.95 13.63 -4.20
C ARG A 117 9.20 12.77 -4.00
N LYS A 118 9.25 11.98 -2.91
CA LYS A 118 10.39 11.10 -2.61
C LYS A 118 10.65 10.07 -3.72
N PHE A 119 9.59 9.51 -4.30
CA PHE A 119 9.69 8.47 -5.32
C PHE A 119 9.49 8.97 -6.76
N GLY A 120 9.23 10.27 -6.96
CA GLY A 120 9.01 10.83 -8.30
C GLY A 120 7.68 10.39 -8.94
N LEU A 121 6.64 10.20 -8.13
CA LEU A 121 5.29 9.93 -8.63
C LEU A 121 4.69 11.22 -9.23
N PRO A 122 3.90 11.12 -10.32
CA PRO A 122 3.19 12.24 -10.90
C PRO A 122 2.28 12.97 -9.91
N GLU A 123 1.93 14.21 -10.22
CA GLU A 123 1.03 15.00 -9.36
C GLU A 123 -0.43 14.49 -9.39
N SER A 124 -0.85 13.96 -10.54
CA SER A 124 -2.19 13.40 -10.71
C SER A 124 -2.23 11.94 -10.30
N SER A 125 -3.16 11.59 -9.39
CA SER A 125 -3.44 10.22 -8.98
C SER A 125 -4.01 9.33 -10.09
N ALA A 126 -4.40 9.90 -11.23
CA ALA A 126 -4.81 9.13 -12.41
C ALA A 126 -3.61 8.60 -13.23
N GLN A 127 -2.39 9.02 -12.89
CA GLN A 127 -1.17 8.67 -13.64
C GLN A 127 -0.27 7.69 -12.88
N TYR A 128 -0.74 7.16 -11.76
CA TYR A 128 -0.03 6.14 -11.02
C TYR A 128 -1.01 5.29 -10.22
N GLU A 129 -0.57 4.09 -9.87
CA GLU A 129 -1.24 3.23 -8.90
C GLU A 129 -0.23 2.74 -7.87
N VAL A 130 -0.66 2.62 -6.60
CA VAL A 130 0.17 2.07 -5.54
C VAL A 130 -0.62 0.97 -4.85
N TYR A 131 -0.15 -0.25 -4.98
CA TYR A 131 -0.75 -1.45 -4.39
C TYR A 131 0.00 -1.83 -3.13
N VAL A 132 -0.72 -2.35 -2.13
CA VAL A 132 -0.12 -3.02 -0.98
C VAL A 132 -0.12 -4.51 -1.24
N LEU A 133 1.08 -5.08 -1.44
CA LEU A 133 1.25 -6.50 -1.75
C LEU A 133 1.15 -7.36 -0.50
N SER A 134 1.84 -6.95 0.57
CA SER A 134 1.84 -7.66 1.83
C SER A 134 2.09 -6.71 2.99
N VAL A 135 1.70 -7.17 4.17
CA VAL A 135 2.21 -6.66 5.43
C VAL A 135 2.87 -7.82 6.18
N ASP A 136 4.05 -7.56 6.71
CA ASP A 136 4.91 -8.53 7.35
C ASP A 136 5.32 -8.00 8.73
N LYS A 137 5.44 -8.87 9.73
CA LYS A 137 6.13 -8.51 10.96
C LYS A 137 7.59 -8.85 10.77
N LYS A 138 8.51 -7.92 11.06
CA LYS A 138 9.94 -8.20 11.09
C LYS A 138 10.17 -9.37 12.03
N GLU A 139 10.53 -10.52 11.48
CA GLU A 139 11.05 -11.59 12.31
C GLU A 139 12.36 -11.10 12.93
N GLU A 140 12.52 -11.30 14.23
CA GLU A 140 13.85 -11.20 14.85
C GLU A 140 14.76 -12.12 14.05
N LYS A 141 15.71 -11.55 13.30
CA LYS A 141 16.84 -12.33 12.80
C LYS A 141 17.54 -12.91 14.02
N GLN A 142 17.23 -14.16 14.36
CA GLN A 142 18.10 -14.98 15.21
C GLN A 142 19.44 -15.21 14.52
#